data_AF-A0A1Z8QQ13-F1
#
_entry.id   AF-A0A1Z8QQ13-F1
#
_cell.length_a   1.000
_cell.length_b   1.000
_cell.length_c   1.000
_cell.angle_alpha   90.00
_cell.angle_beta   90.00
_cell.angle_gamma   90.00
#
_symmetry.space_group_name_H-M   'P 1'
#
loop_
_entity.id
_entity.type
_entity.pdbx_description
1 polymer ?
#
loop_
_entity_poly.entity_id
_entity_poly.type
_entity_poly.pdbx_seq_one_letter_code
_entity_poly.pdbx_strand_id
1 'polypeptide(L)'
;MNMKVNSPANIQAMLETIRKHETEAKLGIQEQTVGKEEVPKVEFLDAVKSAIGSANDAAIASGIRKTAYEKGEDIPLTDVVLSMQRSSVAFEATLQIRNKVLKAYQEILRMPV
;
A
#
# COMPACT_ATOMS: atom_id res chain seq x y z
N MET A 1 -52.39 39.50 0.85
CA MET A 1 -52.88 38.90 2.11
C MET A 1 -52.22 37.55 2.24
N ASN A 2 -51.46 37.37 3.31
CA ASN A 2 -50.25 36.55 3.33
C ASN A 2 -50.51 35.08 3.65
N MET A 3 -49.91 34.23 2.80
CA MET A 3 -49.23 32.97 3.07
C MET A 3 -49.26 32.51 4.55
N LYS A 4 -50.19 31.59 4.85
CA LYS A 4 -50.15 30.71 6.05
C LYS A 4 -50.05 29.27 5.57
N VAL A 5 -48.99 28.97 4.85
CA VAL A 5 -48.65 27.60 4.46
C VAL A 5 -47.22 27.37 4.93
N ASN A 6 -47.00 26.29 5.67
CA ASN A 6 -45.75 25.88 6.32
C ASN A 6 -45.37 26.62 7.59
N SER A 7 -45.44 25.94 8.75
CA SER A 7 -44.33 25.97 9.73
C SER A 7 -44.44 25.05 10.96
N PRO A 8 -45.58 24.49 11.44
CA PRO A 8 -45.50 23.58 12.60
C PRO A 8 -45.15 22.13 12.20
N ALA A 9 -45.84 21.57 11.20
CA ALA A 9 -45.66 20.17 10.79
C ALA A 9 -44.29 19.92 10.12
N ASN A 10 -43.83 20.85 9.28
CA ASN A 10 -42.54 20.70 8.60
C ASN A 10 -41.35 20.89 9.55
N ILE A 11 -41.48 21.74 10.57
CA ILE A 11 -40.45 21.90 11.61
C ILE A 11 -40.40 20.63 12.47
N GLN A 12 -41.54 20.00 12.76
CA GLN A 12 -41.58 18.73 13.48
C GLN A 12 -40.93 17.59 12.68
N ALA A 13 -41.23 17.48 11.37
CA ALA A 13 -40.61 16.49 10.49
C ALA A 13 -39.09 16.72 10.33
N MET A 14 -38.66 17.98 10.27
CA MET A 14 -37.24 18.33 10.23
C MET A 14 -36.54 18.03 11.57
N LEU A 15 -37.18 18.30 12.71
CA LEU A 15 -36.67 17.98 14.04
C LEU A 15 -36.60 16.47 14.30
N GLU A 16 -37.52 15.68 13.73
CA GLU A 16 -37.43 14.22 13.74
C GLU A 16 -36.29 13.71 12.85
N THR A 17 -36.12 14.31 11.67
CA THR A 17 -34.99 14.02 10.77
C THR A 17 -33.65 14.34 11.43
N ILE A 18 -33.55 15.47 12.14
CA ILE A 18 -32.36 15.85 12.91
C ILE A 18 -32.13 14.90 14.07
N ARG A 19 -33.16 14.51 14.85
CA ARG A 19 -33.01 13.52 15.94
C ARG A 19 -32.59 12.13 15.44
N LYS A 20 -33.09 11.72 14.27
CA LYS A 20 -32.66 10.48 13.62
C LYS A 20 -31.20 10.56 13.17
N HIS A 21 -30.78 11.70 12.61
CA HIS A 21 -29.38 11.92 12.27
C HIS A 21 -28.46 12.15 13.48
N GLU A 22 -28.94 12.65 14.61
CA GLU A 22 -28.17 12.75 15.86
C GLU A 22 -27.95 11.37 16.50
N THR A 23 -28.92 10.47 16.40
CA THR A 23 -28.77 9.08 16.86
C THR A 23 -27.90 8.28 15.91
N GLU A 24 -28.02 8.46 14.60
CA GLU A 24 -27.08 7.91 13.60
C GLU A 24 -25.68 8.54 13.70
N ALA A 25 -25.53 9.80 14.11
CA ALA A 25 -24.21 10.42 14.35
C ALA A 25 -23.62 9.97 15.68
N LYS A 26 -24.43 9.71 16.72
CA LYS A 26 -23.94 9.11 17.98
C LYS A 26 -23.63 7.62 17.87
N LEU A 27 -24.30 6.89 16.95
CA LEU A 27 -23.97 5.50 16.59
C LEU A 27 -22.94 5.40 15.45
N GLY A 28 -22.74 6.49 14.71
CA GLY A 28 -21.88 6.62 13.52
C GLY A 28 -20.58 7.39 13.76
N ILE A 29 -20.40 7.95 14.96
CA ILE A 29 -19.09 7.92 15.61
C ILE A 29 -18.94 6.49 16.17
N GLN A 30 -18.98 5.49 15.28
CA GLN A 30 -17.85 4.59 15.33
C GLN A 30 -16.68 5.55 15.15
N GLU A 31 -15.93 5.74 16.24
CA GLU A 31 -14.51 5.91 16.08
C GLU A 31 -14.09 4.87 15.02
N GLN A 32 -14.02 5.29 13.77
CA GLN A 32 -12.80 5.11 13.04
C GLN A 32 -11.71 5.80 13.89
N THR A 33 -11.39 5.18 15.04
CA THR A 33 -10.13 4.50 15.15
C THR A 33 -9.86 3.98 13.75
N VAL A 34 -9.23 4.83 12.94
CA VAL A 34 -8.19 4.36 12.04
C VAL A 34 -7.44 3.46 12.97
N GLY A 35 -7.73 2.17 12.84
CA GLY A 35 -7.23 1.18 13.73
C GLY A 35 -5.76 1.54 13.80
N LYS A 36 -5.23 1.50 15.00
CA LYS A 36 -3.91 0.94 15.12
C LYS A 36 -4.03 -0.48 14.53
N GLU A 37 -4.19 -0.60 13.21
CA GLU A 37 -3.70 -1.70 12.43
C GLU A 37 -2.22 -1.58 12.72
N GLU A 38 -1.84 -2.25 13.81
CA GLU A 38 -0.50 -2.70 13.99
C GLU A 38 -0.24 -3.50 12.71
N VAL A 39 0.25 -2.80 11.67
CA VAL A 39 0.81 -3.41 10.48
C VAL A 39 1.67 -4.52 11.05
N PRO A 40 1.30 -5.80 10.85
CA PRO A 40 1.95 -6.86 11.58
C PRO A 40 3.43 -6.71 11.29
N LYS A 41 4.23 -6.38 12.30
CA LYS A 41 5.64 -6.01 12.13
C LYS A 41 6.43 -7.10 11.39
N VAL A 42 5.87 -8.32 11.43
CA VAL A 42 6.27 -9.52 10.71
C VAL A 42 6.07 -9.39 9.18
N GLU A 43 4.93 -8.88 8.70
CA GLU A 43 4.61 -8.80 7.26
C GLU A 43 5.55 -7.87 6.49
N PHE A 44 5.96 -6.75 7.10
CA PHE A 44 6.90 -5.84 6.43
C PHE A 44 8.28 -6.47 6.26
N LEU A 45 8.81 -7.12 7.30
CA LEU A 45 10.12 -7.80 7.20
C LEU A 45 10.09 -8.96 6.22
N ASP A 46 8.98 -9.69 6.16
CA ASP A 46 8.78 -10.76 5.18
C ASP A 46 8.70 -10.22 3.75
N ALA A 47 8.01 -9.09 3.53
CA ALA A 47 7.97 -8.42 2.24
C ALA A 47 9.36 -7.92 1.80
N VAL A 48 10.15 -7.37 2.72
CA VAL A 48 11.54 -6.93 2.47
C VAL A 48 12.42 -8.12 2.11
N LYS A 49 12.34 -9.21 2.87
CA LYS A 49 13.09 -10.44 2.61
C LYS A 49 12.71 -11.04 1.26
N SER A 50 11.41 -11.07 0.94
CA SER A 50 10.89 -11.55 -0.34
C SER A 50 11.40 -10.71 -1.51
N ALA A 51 11.43 -9.38 -1.37
CA ALA A 51 11.94 -8.50 -2.42
C ALA A 51 13.44 -8.69 -2.68
N ILE A 52 14.25 -8.82 -1.62
CA ILE A 52 15.68 -9.12 -1.74
C ILE A 52 15.90 -10.47 -2.42
N GLY A 53 15.12 -11.50 -2.02
CA GLY A 53 15.15 -12.81 -2.67
C GLY A 53 14.81 -12.72 -4.15
N SER A 54 13.73 -12.01 -4.48
CA SER A 54 13.27 -11.83 -5.87
C SER A 54 14.30 -11.11 -6.75
N ALA A 55 15.01 -10.11 -6.21
CA ALA A 55 16.08 -9.43 -6.94
C ALA A 55 17.30 -10.32 -7.16
N ASN A 56 17.67 -11.15 -6.17
CA ASN A 56 18.73 -12.15 -6.32
C ASN A 56 18.36 -13.19 -7.38
N ASP A 57 17.13 -13.70 -7.36
CA ASP A 57 16.66 -14.69 -8.34
C ASP A 57 16.65 -14.11 -9.75
N ALA A 58 16.21 -12.85 -9.91
CA ALA A 58 16.25 -12.14 -11.19
C ALA A 58 17.70 -11.96 -11.69
N ALA A 59 18.64 -11.63 -10.80
CA ALA A 59 20.06 -11.49 -11.14
C ALA A 59 20.66 -12.82 -11.61
N ILE A 60 20.43 -13.91 -10.85
CA ILE A 60 20.89 -15.26 -11.20
C ILE A 60 20.30 -15.71 -12.55
N ALA A 61 18.98 -15.55 -12.73
CA ALA A 61 18.31 -15.93 -13.96
C ALA A 61 18.87 -15.19 -15.18
N SER A 62 19.16 -13.89 -15.04
CA SER A 62 19.78 -13.11 -16.12
C SER A 62 21.20 -13.58 -16.46
N GLY A 63 22.00 -13.93 -15.44
CA GLY A 63 23.34 -14.48 -15.60
C GLY A 63 23.33 -15.83 -16.31
N ILE A 64 22.44 -16.74 -15.90
CA ILE A 64 22.28 -18.06 -16.53
C ILE A 64 21.94 -17.91 -18.02
N ARG A 65 20.96 -17.06 -18.36
CA ARG A 65 20.56 -16.84 -19.76
C ARG A 65 21.67 -16.22 -20.59
N LYS A 66 22.40 -15.26 -20.02
CA LYS A 66 23.58 -14.67 -20.67
C LYS A 66 24.63 -15.73 -20.97
N THR A 67 24.99 -16.55 -19.98
CA THR A 67 25.98 -17.62 -20.16
C THR A 67 25.52 -18.68 -21.17
N ALA A 68 24.25 -19.06 -21.14
CA ALA A 68 23.69 -20.02 -22.09
C ALA A 68 23.71 -19.47 -23.53
N TYR A 69 23.37 -18.20 -23.72
CA TYR A 69 23.52 -17.52 -25.02
C TYR A 69 24.98 -17.45 -25.47
N GLU A 70 25.91 -17.10 -24.58
CA GLU A 70 27.36 -17.07 -24.88
C GLU A 70 27.92 -18.46 -25.25
N LYS A 71 27.31 -19.53 -24.74
CA LYS A 71 27.64 -20.92 -25.09
C LYS A 71 27.04 -21.38 -26.43
N GLY A 72 26.18 -20.57 -27.06
CA GLY A 72 25.51 -20.92 -28.30
C GLY A 72 24.30 -21.84 -28.12
N GLU A 73 23.70 -21.88 -26.92
CA GLU A 73 22.39 -22.52 -26.74
C GLU A 73 21.31 -21.77 -27.53
N ASP A 74 20.22 -22.47 -27.89
CA ASP A 74 19.11 -21.92 -28.68
C ASP A 74 18.20 -21.02 -27.82
N ILE A 75 18.76 -19.90 -27.37
CA ILE A 75 18.07 -18.88 -26.60
C ILE A 75 18.10 -17.58 -27.40
N PRO A 76 16.95 -16.97 -27.69
CA PRO A 76 16.91 -15.69 -28.37
C PRO A 76 17.64 -14.60 -27.57
N LEU A 77 18.43 -13.76 -28.24
CA LEU A 77 19.07 -12.59 -27.61
C LEU A 77 18.05 -11.69 -26.92
N THR A 78 16.83 -11.61 -27.45
CA THR A 78 15.72 -10.85 -26.85
C THR A 78 15.37 -11.34 -25.45
N ASP A 79 15.45 -12.64 -25.18
CA ASP A 79 15.14 -13.21 -23.86
C ASP A 79 16.24 -12.94 -22.84
N VAL A 80 17.49 -12.85 -23.29
CA VAL A 80 18.63 -12.43 -22.47
C VAL A 80 18.44 -10.97 -22.09
N VAL A 81 18.23 -10.08 -23.06
CA VAL A 81 18.03 -8.65 -22.81
C VAL A 81 16.81 -8.39 -21.91
N LEU A 82 15.70 -9.10 -22.16
CA LEU A 82 14.51 -8.99 -21.33
C LEU A 82 14.78 -9.45 -19.89
N SER A 83 15.56 -10.52 -19.70
CA SER A 83 15.96 -10.96 -18.36
C SER A 83 16.83 -9.94 -17.63
N MET A 84 17.74 -9.28 -18.36
CA MET A 84 18.59 -8.22 -17.81
C MET A 84 17.75 -7.00 -17.40
N GLN A 85 16.78 -6.61 -18.23
CA GLN A 85 15.85 -5.51 -17.91
C GLN A 85 15.01 -5.84 -16.66
N ARG A 86 14.48 -7.06 -16.56
CA ARG A 86 13.75 -7.52 -15.36
C ARG A 86 14.63 -7.45 -14.11
N SER A 87 15.89 -7.89 -14.20
CA SER A 87 16.84 -7.79 -13.09
C SER A 87 17.12 -6.34 -12.68
N SER A 88 17.24 -5.42 -13.65
CA SER A 88 17.44 -4.00 -13.37
C SER A 88 16.26 -3.41 -12.58
N VAL A 89 15.04 -3.64 -13.05
CA VAL A 89 13.82 -3.14 -12.40
C VAL A 89 13.64 -3.75 -11.00
N ALA A 90 13.91 -5.05 -10.84
CA ALA A 90 13.85 -5.72 -9.54
C ALA A 90 14.88 -5.16 -8.54
N PHE A 91 16.08 -4.83 -9.03
CA PHE A 91 17.12 -4.20 -8.22
C PHE A 91 16.73 -2.78 -7.78
N GLU A 92 16.20 -1.96 -8.70
CA GLU A 92 15.69 -0.63 -8.38
C GLU A 92 14.58 -0.67 -7.32
N ALA A 93 13.63 -1.60 -7.46
CA ALA A 93 12.59 -1.82 -6.47
C ALA A 93 13.18 -2.17 -5.08
N THR A 94 14.23 -2.99 -5.04
CA THR A 94 14.92 -3.35 -3.80
C THR A 94 15.59 -2.14 -3.15
N LEU A 95 16.18 -1.24 -3.94
CA LEU A 95 16.74 0.02 -3.41
C LEU A 95 15.64 0.90 -2.77
N GLN A 96 14.45 0.97 -3.37
CA GLN A 96 13.32 1.70 -2.80
C GLN A 96 12.89 1.11 -1.45
N ILE A 97 12.83 -0.21 -1.37
CA ILE A 97 12.48 -0.92 -0.13
C ILE A 97 13.55 -0.67 0.93
N ARG A 98 14.84 -0.80 0.60
CA ARG A 98 15.95 -0.46 1.50
C ARG A 98 15.79 0.94 2.09
N ASN A 99 15.51 1.93 1.24
CA ASN A 99 15.33 3.31 1.68
C ASN A 99 14.13 3.46 2.62
N LYS A 100 13.01 2.76 2.36
CA LYS A 100 11.85 2.75 3.26
C LYS A 100 12.15 2.10 4.61
N VAL A 101 12.88 0.96 4.62
CA VAL A 101 13.32 0.29 5.86
C VAL A 101 14.19 1.22 6.71
N LEU A 102 15.15 1.90 6.08
CA LEU A 102 16.01 2.86 6.78
C LEU A 102 15.23 4.03 7.38
N LYS A 103 14.23 4.56 6.66
CA LYS A 103 13.35 5.61 7.16
C LYS A 103 12.52 5.13 8.35
N ALA A 104 11.91 3.96 8.26
CA ALA A 104 11.13 3.38 9.36
C ALA A 104 11.98 3.15 10.61
N TYR A 105 13.22 2.68 10.45
CA TYR A 105 14.16 2.57 11.57
C TYR A 105 14.50 3.93 12.19
N GLN A 106 14.77 4.95 11.36
CA GLN A 106 15.03 6.32 11.83
C GLN A 106 13.82 6.95 12.54
N GLU A 107 12.61 6.65 12.09
CA GLU A 107 11.36 7.11 12.70
C GLU A 107 11.17 6.53 14.11
N ILE A 108 11.40 5.23 14.28
CA ILE A 108 11.36 4.56 15.59
C ILE A 108 12.36 5.20 16.56
N LEU A 109 13.57 5.55 16.09
CA LEU A 109 14.57 6.23 16.93
C LEU A 109 14.19 7.66 17.32
N ARG A 110 13.33 8.32 16.54
CA ARG A 110 12.91 9.71 16.76
C ARG A 110 11.63 9.84 17.58
N MET A 111 10.92 8.74 17.82
CA MET A 111 9.79 8.75 18.76
C MET A 111 10.33 9.02 20.17
N PRO A 112 9.85 10.08 20.87
CA PRO A 112 10.10 10.22 22.29
C PRO A 112 9.47 9.02 23.01
N VAL A 113 10.22 8.42 23.94
CA VAL A 113 9.66 7.49 24.93
C VAL A 113 8.80 8.23 25.94
#